data_AF-A0A7V0L1X3-F1
#
_entry.id   AF-A0A7V0L1X3-F1
#
_cell.length_a   1.000
_cell.length_b   1.000
_cell.length_c   1.000
_cell.angle_alpha   90.00
_cell.angle_beta   90.00
_cell.angle_gamma   90.00
#
_symmetry.space_group_name_H-M   'P 1'
#
loop_
_entity.id
_entity.type
_entity.pdbx_description
1 polymer ?
#
loop_
_entity_poly.entity_id
_entity_poly.type
_entity_poly.pdbx_seq_one_letter_code
_entity_poly.pdbx_strand_id
1 'polypeptide(L)'
;MITYVKNPELFVVFDIVKARTAAYFTAANLWHTRKILSKGPHWYDTEYDSLRNISLSTNTHLFILFPKPFFRLESVESERRYWQKEFVISEVGSQHFELGQNIAFVTVLVPHPAKENPEKWIKKIKWVESKPAGRGLYVEIQDGNRKIMIGAKRDLRLEMFREWRRPKYTYKSGKIQYGQFATNGDYFFATKTKRQLALTVVNLTKAVYGNQILFQQAPGQFGLAFDGSPDSAGVAKVRYWRDKVLLSR
;
A
#
# COMPACT_ATOMS: atom_id res chain seq x y z
N MET A 1 5.28 1.49 -4.33
CA MET A 1 5.22 0.02 -4.08
C MET A 1 4.00 -0.53 -4.80
N ILE A 2 4.14 -1.64 -5.54
CA ILE A 2 3.06 -2.22 -6.35
C ILE A 2 2.81 -3.65 -5.88
N THR A 3 1.56 -3.99 -5.60
CA THR A 3 1.11 -5.35 -5.27
C THR A 3 0.23 -5.85 -6.39
N TYR A 4 0.65 -6.92 -7.09
CA TYR A 4 -0.21 -7.65 -8.01
C TYR A 4 -0.97 -8.75 -7.27
N VAL A 5 -2.29 -8.73 -7.38
CA VAL A 5 -3.19 -9.72 -6.80
C VAL A 5 -3.74 -10.58 -7.94
N LYS A 6 -3.13 -11.75 -8.14
CA LYS A 6 -3.44 -12.66 -9.27
C LYS A 6 -4.92 -13.04 -9.37
N ASN A 7 -5.60 -13.19 -8.23
CA ASN A 7 -7.03 -13.45 -8.18
C ASN A 7 -7.59 -12.54 -7.06
N PRO A 8 -8.45 -11.56 -7.38
CA PRO A 8 -9.31 -11.49 -8.58
C PRO A 8 -8.74 -10.69 -9.76
N GLU A 9 -7.42 -10.58 -9.90
CA GLU A 9 -6.71 -9.82 -10.95
C GLU A 9 -6.83 -8.30 -10.78
N LEU A 10 -5.96 -7.74 -9.93
CA LEU A 10 -5.86 -6.31 -9.71
C LEU A 10 -4.47 -5.90 -9.21
N PHE A 11 -4.21 -4.60 -9.22
CA PHE A 11 -3.01 -4.01 -8.65
C PHE A 11 -3.38 -3.01 -7.55
N VAL A 12 -2.61 -3.01 -6.47
CA VAL A 12 -2.64 -1.95 -5.46
C VAL A 12 -1.32 -1.22 -5.47
N VAL A 13 -1.37 0.08 -5.72
CA VAL A 13 -0.23 0.98 -5.82
C VAL A 13 -0.23 1.90 -4.62
N PHE A 14 0.85 1.85 -3.85
CA PHE A 14 1.12 2.77 -2.75
C PHE A 14 2.33 3.61 -3.10
N ASP A 15 2.11 4.88 -3.38
CA ASP A 15 3.17 5.86 -3.62
C ASP A 15 3.37 6.70 -2.38
N ILE A 16 4.62 6.79 -1.91
CA ILE A 16 4.98 7.50 -0.68
C ILE A 16 6.12 8.45 -1.02
N VAL A 17 5.90 9.74 -0.79
CA VAL A 17 6.91 10.78 -0.97
C VAL A 17 7.27 11.33 0.40
N LYS A 18 8.58 11.42 0.68
CA LYS A 18 9.11 11.95 1.93
C LYS A 18 9.91 13.22 1.66
N ALA A 19 9.53 14.30 2.32
CA ALA A 19 10.25 15.57 2.25
C ALA A 19 11.63 15.43 2.90
N ARG A 20 12.67 15.90 2.21
CA ARG A 20 14.06 15.93 2.70
C ARG A 20 14.48 17.28 3.27
N THR A 21 13.65 18.29 3.07
CA THR A 21 13.80 19.66 3.55
C THR A 21 12.42 20.18 3.92
N ALA A 22 12.36 21.21 4.78
CA ALA A 22 11.12 21.90 5.06
C ALA A 22 10.83 22.90 3.93
N ALA A 23 9.71 22.74 3.22
CA ALA A 23 9.30 23.60 2.11
C ALA A 23 7.86 23.29 1.67
N TYR A 24 7.28 24.16 0.84
CA TYR A 24 6.07 23.86 0.09
C TYR A 24 6.39 22.90 -1.06
N PHE A 25 5.69 21.77 -1.10
CA PHE A 25 5.74 20.84 -2.22
C PHE A 25 4.33 20.54 -2.73
N THR A 26 4.25 20.30 -4.03
CA THR A 26 3.10 19.70 -4.70
C THR A 26 3.52 18.34 -5.21
N ALA A 27 2.76 17.30 -4.87
CA ALA A 27 2.92 15.96 -5.42
C ALA A 27 1.61 15.55 -6.11
N ALA A 28 1.73 14.82 -7.21
CA ALA A 28 0.60 14.34 -7.98
C ALA A 28 0.83 12.90 -8.43
N ASN A 29 -0.20 12.07 -8.30
CA ASN A 29 -0.29 10.80 -9.02
C ASN A 29 -1.00 11.05 -10.35
N LEU A 30 -0.39 10.62 -11.46
CA LEU A 30 -0.87 10.85 -12.82
C LEU A 30 -1.13 9.51 -13.51
N TRP A 31 -2.35 9.33 -14.02
CA TRP A 31 -2.78 8.14 -14.76
C TRP A 31 -3.28 8.55 -16.13
N HIS A 32 -2.77 7.89 -17.17
CA HIS A 32 -3.05 8.27 -18.56
C HIS A 32 -4.00 7.28 -19.21
N THR A 33 -4.92 7.80 -20.03
CA THR A 33 -5.87 6.97 -20.78
C THR A 33 -6.28 7.61 -22.10
N ARG A 34 -6.65 6.79 -23.08
CA ARG A 34 -7.21 7.27 -24.35
C ARG A 34 -8.66 7.72 -24.21
N LYS A 35 -9.46 7.00 -23.41
CA LYS A 35 -10.86 7.31 -23.12
C LYS A 35 -11.19 7.12 -21.65
N ILE A 36 -12.17 7.89 -21.20
CA ILE A 36 -12.89 7.67 -19.94
C ILE A 36 -14.31 7.31 -20.34
N LEU A 37 -14.71 6.07 -20.06
CA LEU A 37 -16.00 5.51 -20.45
C LEU A 37 -17.09 5.89 -19.44
N SER A 38 -16.73 5.87 -18.16
CA SER A 38 -17.56 6.35 -17.07
C SER A 38 -16.68 6.80 -15.91
N LYS A 39 -17.23 7.61 -15.00
CA LYS A 39 -16.54 8.05 -13.78
C LYS A 39 -17.54 8.38 -12.69
N GLY A 40 -17.06 8.38 -11.44
CA GLY A 40 -17.82 8.84 -10.28
C GLY A 40 -16.87 9.29 -9.17
N PRO A 41 -17.35 9.40 -7.93
CA PRO A 41 -16.50 9.85 -6.82
C PRO A 41 -15.27 8.94 -6.64
N HIS A 42 -14.09 9.51 -6.86
CA HIS A 42 -12.78 8.85 -6.72
C HIS A 42 -12.51 7.67 -7.67
N TRP A 43 -13.32 7.46 -8.71
CA TRP A 43 -13.13 6.35 -9.64
C TRP A 43 -13.38 6.71 -11.10
N TYR A 44 -12.67 6.00 -11.98
CA TYR A 44 -12.69 6.19 -13.43
C TYR A 44 -12.63 4.83 -14.11
N ASP A 45 -13.51 4.58 -15.08
CA ASP A 45 -13.44 3.43 -15.98
C ASP A 45 -12.86 3.89 -17.32
N THR A 46 -11.79 3.24 -17.76
CA THR A 46 -10.94 3.77 -18.83
C THR A 46 -10.58 2.72 -19.87
N GLU A 47 -10.22 3.17 -21.07
CA GLU A 47 -9.91 2.30 -22.20
C GLU A 47 -8.81 2.91 -23.08
N TYR A 48 -7.94 2.03 -23.61
CA TYR A 48 -7.13 2.30 -24.79
C TYR A 48 -7.69 1.54 -25.99
N ASP A 49 -8.30 2.28 -26.93
CA ASP A 49 -8.81 1.73 -28.20
C ASP A 49 -7.76 1.80 -29.32
N SER A 50 -6.75 2.64 -29.17
CA SER A 50 -5.67 2.80 -30.14
C SER A 50 -4.37 3.34 -29.55
N LEU A 51 -3.27 2.98 -30.20
CA LEU A 51 -2.00 3.69 -30.15
C LEU A 51 -1.73 4.26 -31.54
N ARG A 52 -2.19 5.49 -31.77
CA ARG A 52 -2.13 6.17 -33.08
C ARG A 52 -2.80 5.33 -34.16
N ASN A 53 -2.03 4.70 -35.04
CA ASN A 53 -2.52 3.92 -36.17
C ASN A 53 -2.72 2.44 -35.82
N ILE A 54 -2.38 2.03 -34.60
CA ILE A 54 -2.54 0.66 -34.12
C ILE A 54 -3.84 0.57 -33.34
N SER A 55 -4.82 -0.18 -33.84
CA SER A 55 -6.03 -0.50 -33.09
C SER A 55 -5.71 -1.51 -31.99
N LEU A 56 -6.25 -1.27 -30.80
CA LEU A 56 -6.15 -2.17 -29.66
C LEU A 56 -7.51 -2.82 -29.39
N SER A 57 -7.49 -3.98 -28.73
CA SER A 57 -8.72 -4.65 -28.32
C SER A 57 -9.42 -3.85 -27.23
N THR A 58 -10.70 -3.58 -27.43
CA THR A 58 -11.61 -2.91 -26.49
C THR A 58 -12.38 -3.90 -25.60
N ASN A 59 -11.94 -5.16 -25.54
CA ASN A 59 -12.61 -6.20 -24.74
C ASN A 59 -12.31 -6.10 -23.24
N THR A 60 -11.30 -5.32 -22.86
CA THR A 60 -10.85 -5.13 -21.48
C THR A 60 -10.71 -3.64 -21.19
N HIS A 61 -11.33 -3.20 -20.10
CA HIS A 61 -11.19 -1.84 -19.59
C HIS A 61 -10.33 -1.83 -18.32
N LEU A 62 -9.94 -0.65 -17.89
CA LEU A 62 -9.20 -0.43 -16.65
C LEU A 62 -10.02 0.45 -15.72
N PHE A 63 -10.45 -0.14 -14.60
CA PHE A 63 -11.02 0.60 -13.49
C PHE A 63 -9.90 1.16 -12.60
N ILE A 64 -9.89 2.47 -12.40
CA ILE A 64 -8.97 3.20 -11.54
C ILE A 64 -9.75 3.73 -10.34
N LEU A 65 -9.30 3.42 -9.13
CA LEU A 65 -9.91 3.88 -7.88
C LEU A 65 -8.86 4.53 -6.98
N PHE A 66 -9.18 5.69 -6.44
CA PHE A 66 -8.48 6.32 -5.33
C PHE A 66 -9.26 6.04 -4.03
N PRO A 67 -8.98 4.93 -3.32
CA PRO A 67 -9.86 4.49 -2.23
C PRO A 67 -9.77 5.37 -0.97
N LYS A 68 -8.81 6.30 -0.89
CA LYS A 68 -8.55 7.10 0.29
C LYS A 68 -9.25 8.46 0.20
N PRO A 69 -10.28 8.74 1.03
CA PRO A 69 -11.13 9.92 0.88
C PRO A 69 -10.54 11.22 1.48
N PHE A 70 -9.21 11.37 1.54
CA PHE A 70 -8.60 12.55 2.18
C PHE A 70 -8.59 13.76 1.23
N PHE A 71 -8.49 14.99 1.75
CA PHE A 71 -8.41 16.24 0.98
C PHE A 71 -7.32 16.19 -0.10
N ARG A 72 -7.71 15.75 -1.29
CA ARG A 72 -6.92 15.69 -2.51
C ARG A 72 -7.77 16.29 -3.61
N LEU A 73 -7.12 17.02 -4.48
CA LEU A 73 -7.76 17.55 -5.67
C LEU A 73 -7.62 16.51 -6.76
N GLU A 74 -8.75 16.05 -7.28
CA GLU A 74 -8.77 15.23 -8.47
C GLU A 74 -9.10 16.08 -9.69
N SER A 75 -8.42 15.81 -10.80
CA SER A 75 -8.72 16.45 -12.07
C SER A 75 -8.60 15.48 -13.23
N VAL A 76 -9.28 15.83 -14.32
CA VAL A 76 -9.13 15.17 -15.62
C VAL A 76 -8.80 16.25 -16.63
N GLU A 77 -7.59 16.19 -17.17
CA GLU A 77 -7.12 17.16 -18.15
C GLU A 77 -6.90 16.47 -19.50
N SER A 78 -7.16 17.19 -20.58
CA SER A 78 -6.80 16.70 -21.92
C SER A 78 -5.30 16.86 -22.13
N GLU A 79 -4.67 15.86 -22.71
CA GLU A 79 -3.27 15.91 -23.10
C GLU A 79 -3.08 15.44 -24.55
N ARG A 80 -1.91 15.75 -25.12
CA ARG A 80 -1.49 15.20 -26.41
C ARG A 80 -0.33 14.24 -26.15
N ARG A 81 -0.61 12.94 -26.29
CA ARG A 81 0.39 11.89 -26.12
C ARG A 81 0.37 10.97 -27.33
N TYR A 82 1.55 10.54 -27.78
CA TYR A 82 1.71 9.68 -28.96
C TYR A 82 0.96 10.19 -30.22
N TRP A 83 1.00 11.52 -30.43
CA TRP A 83 0.32 12.23 -31.52
C TRP A 83 -1.22 12.09 -31.57
N GLN A 84 -1.85 11.57 -30.53
CA GLN A 84 -3.30 11.51 -30.37
C GLN A 84 -3.75 12.31 -29.13
N LYS A 85 -5.05 12.61 -29.06
CA LYS A 85 -5.66 13.20 -27.88
C LYS A 85 -5.88 12.10 -26.83
N GLU A 86 -5.35 12.30 -25.65
CA GLU A 86 -5.52 11.44 -24.48
C GLU A 86 -5.97 12.28 -23.28
N PHE A 87 -6.18 11.63 -22.14
CA PHE A 87 -6.56 12.25 -20.89
C PHE A 87 -5.59 11.83 -19.79
N VAL A 88 -5.23 12.78 -18.94
CA VAL A 88 -4.56 12.52 -17.67
C VAL A 88 -5.57 12.68 -16.53
N ILE A 89 -5.72 11.63 -15.74
CA ILE A 89 -6.45 11.61 -14.47
C ILE A 89 -5.41 11.87 -13.38
N SER A 90 -5.63 12.87 -12.54
CA SER A 90 -4.69 13.22 -11.47
C SER A 90 -5.33 13.18 -10.09
N GLU A 91 -4.54 12.79 -9.09
CA GLU A 91 -4.81 13.02 -7.66
C GLU A 91 -3.65 13.86 -7.12
N VAL A 92 -3.94 15.08 -6.66
CA VAL A 92 -2.93 16.09 -6.28
C VAL A 92 -3.01 16.43 -4.80
N GLY A 93 -1.84 16.57 -4.18
CA GLY A 93 -1.68 17.07 -2.83
C GLY A 93 -0.60 18.14 -2.73
N SER A 94 -0.96 19.29 -2.19
CA SER A 94 -0.05 20.43 -1.96
C SER A 94 -0.14 20.86 -0.50
N GLN A 95 1.00 21.05 0.15
CA GLN A 95 1.08 21.58 1.51
C GLN A 95 2.50 22.04 1.82
N HIS A 96 2.67 22.78 2.92
CA HIS A 96 3.98 22.88 3.57
C HIS A 96 4.34 21.52 4.17
N PHE A 97 5.56 21.06 3.91
CA PHE A 97 6.10 19.85 4.51
C PHE A 97 7.18 20.19 5.53
N GLU A 98 7.12 19.56 6.69
CA GLU A 98 8.23 19.53 7.63
C GLU A 98 9.30 18.52 7.20
N LEU A 99 10.52 18.68 7.74
CA LEU A 99 11.61 17.74 7.49
C LEU A 99 11.19 16.30 7.83
N GLY A 100 11.23 15.41 6.85
CA GLY A 100 10.90 14.00 7.02
C GLY A 100 9.39 13.70 7.04
N GLN A 101 8.53 14.71 6.94
CA GLN A 101 7.10 14.49 6.73
C GLN A 101 6.88 13.78 5.40
N ASN A 102 5.84 12.97 5.32
CA ASN A 102 5.50 12.23 4.12
C ASN A 102 4.06 12.45 3.69
N ILE A 103 3.85 12.36 2.38
CA ILE A 103 2.56 12.26 1.72
C ILE A 103 2.49 10.89 1.06
N ALA A 104 1.28 10.35 0.95
CA ALA A 104 1.08 9.09 0.26
C ALA A 104 -0.21 9.11 -0.56
N PHE A 105 -0.15 8.43 -1.69
CA PHE A 105 -1.23 8.20 -2.64
C PHE A 105 -1.49 6.71 -2.71
N VAL A 106 -2.76 6.36 -2.92
CA VAL A 106 -3.20 4.98 -3.01
C VAL A 106 -4.05 4.85 -4.26
N THR A 107 -3.69 3.94 -5.14
CA THR A 107 -4.47 3.64 -6.33
C THR A 107 -4.72 2.14 -6.40
N VAL A 108 -5.96 1.76 -6.71
CA VAL A 108 -6.30 0.38 -7.06
C VAL A 108 -6.67 0.35 -8.54
N LEU A 109 -6.00 -0.53 -9.28
CA LEU A 109 -6.17 -0.72 -10.71
C LEU A 109 -6.77 -2.10 -10.94
N VAL A 110 -7.94 -2.15 -11.58
CA VAL A 110 -8.64 -3.41 -11.84
C VAL A 110 -8.90 -3.54 -13.33
N PRO A 111 -8.12 -4.36 -14.06
CA PRO A 111 -8.51 -4.79 -15.39
C PRO A 111 -9.83 -5.57 -15.30
N HIS A 112 -10.79 -5.27 -16.15
CA HIS A 112 -12.04 -6.03 -16.20
C HIS A 112 -12.60 -6.15 -17.62
N PRO A 113 -13.42 -7.19 -17.90
CA PRO A 113 -14.10 -7.29 -19.18
C PRO A 113 -14.97 -6.07 -19.47
N ALA A 114 -15.08 -5.67 -20.74
CA ALA A 114 -15.84 -4.49 -21.17
C ALA A 114 -17.33 -4.53 -20.80
N LYS A 115 -17.91 -5.73 -20.66
CA LYS A 115 -19.32 -5.95 -20.31
C LYS A 115 -19.57 -5.96 -18.80
N GLU A 116 -18.52 -5.89 -17.99
CA GLU A 116 -18.61 -5.90 -16.54
C GLU A 116 -18.90 -4.51 -15.99
N ASN A 117 -19.87 -4.40 -15.07
CA ASN A 117 -20.13 -3.13 -14.40
C ASN A 117 -18.95 -2.74 -13.48
N PRO A 118 -18.25 -1.62 -13.74
CA PRO A 118 -17.10 -1.18 -12.94
C PRO A 118 -17.46 -0.86 -11.48
N GLU A 119 -18.67 -0.37 -11.21
CA GLU A 119 -19.08 0.07 -9.86
C GLU A 119 -19.09 -1.06 -8.83
N LYS A 120 -19.13 -2.33 -9.27
CA LYS A 120 -19.07 -3.47 -8.35
C LYS A 120 -17.77 -3.46 -7.52
N TRP A 121 -16.70 -2.87 -8.04
CA TRP A 121 -15.40 -2.80 -7.37
C TRP A 121 -15.38 -1.82 -6.20
N ILE A 122 -16.16 -0.73 -6.28
CA ILE A 122 -16.31 0.27 -5.22
C ILE A 122 -16.80 -0.38 -3.92
N LYS A 123 -17.75 -1.32 -4.02
CA LYS A 123 -18.31 -2.02 -2.85
C LYS A 123 -17.34 -3.02 -2.22
N LYS A 124 -16.37 -3.51 -3.00
CA LYS A 124 -15.41 -4.54 -2.59
C LYS A 124 -14.15 -3.95 -1.96
N ILE A 125 -13.71 -2.78 -2.42
CA ILE A 125 -12.42 -2.19 -2.04
C ILE A 125 -12.65 -1.11 -0.99
N LYS A 126 -11.92 -1.19 0.12
CA LYS A 126 -12.03 -0.26 1.25
C LYS A 126 -10.66 0.22 1.69
N TRP A 127 -10.51 1.53 1.82
CA TRP A 127 -9.46 2.12 2.64
C TRP A 127 -9.81 1.96 4.12
N VAL A 128 -8.81 1.61 4.93
CA VAL A 128 -8.98 1.52 6.38
C VAL A 128 -7.82 2.27 7.03
N GLU A 129 -8.14 3.28 7.84
CA GLU A 129 -7.13 4.09 8.51
C GLU A 129 -6.33 3.23 9.52
N SER A 130 -5.01 3.32 9.43
CA SER A 130 -4.11 2.64 10.36
C SER A 130 -4.14 3.30 11.74
N LYS A 131 -3.74 2.58 12.80
CA LYS A 131 -3.46 3.18 14.11
C LYS A 131 -1.98 3.02 14.47
N PRO A 132 -1.27 4.12 14.82
CA PRO A 132 -1.71 5.52 14.77
C PRO A 132 -2.06 6.00 13.35
N ALA A 133 -2.97 6.97 13.26
CA ALA A 133 -3.39 7.56 11.98
C ALA A 133 -2.19 8.11 11.20
N GLY A 134 -2.22 7.96 9.89
CA GLY A 134 -1.18 8.45 8.99
C GLY A 134 0.18 7.77 9.08
N ARG A 135 0.34 6.65 9.82
CA ARG A 135 1.60 5.88 9.85
C ARG A 135 1.64 4.71 8.86
N GLY A 136 0.49 4.18 8.50
CA GLY A 136 0.35 3.06 7.58
C GLY A 136 -0.55 3.39 6.38
N LEU A 137 -0.42 2.58 5.34
CA LEU A 137 -1.34 2.49 4.21
C LEU A 137 -2.01 1.13 4.24
N TYR A 138 -3.33 1.07 4.08
CA TYR A 138 -4.06 -0.19 4.18
C TYR A 138 -5.33 -0.24 3.35
N VAL A 139 -5.39 -1.26 2.50
CA VAL A 139 -6.53 -1.58 1.64
C VAL A 139 -7.04 -2.97 1.99
N GLU A 140 -8.34 -3.05 2.24
CA GLU A 140 -9.09 -4.30 2.32
C GLU A 140 -9.87 -4.52 1.03
N ILE A 141 -9.84 -5.75 0.50
CA ILE A 141 -10.61 -6.13 -0.68
C ILE A 141 -11.45 -7.36 -0.33
N GLN A 142 -12.77 -7.23 -0.45
CA GLN A 142 -13.71 -8.33 -0.25
C GLN A 142 -13.93 -9.06 -1.58
N ASP A 143 -13.54 -10.34 -1.64
CA ASP A 143 -13.70 -11.19 -2.80
C ASP A 143 -14.42 -12.49 -2.43
N GLY A 144 -15.75 -12.50 -2.61
CA GLY A 144 -16.61 -13.59 -2.14
C GLY A 144 -16.50 -13.78 -0.62
N ASN A 145 -16.07 -14.97 -0.19
CA ASN A 145 -15.83 -15.30 1.23
C ASN A 145 -14.40 -15.00 1.72
N ARG A 146 -13.54 -14.50 0.82
CA ARG A 146 -12.13 -14.22 1.08
C ARG A 146 -11.95 -12.71 1.26
N LYS A 147 -11.28 -12.32 2.33
CA LYS A 147 -10.82 -10.95 2.53
C LYS A 147 -9.33 -10.88 2.20
N ILE A 148 -8.95 -9.99 1.29
CA ILE A 148 -7.55 -9.68 0.97
C ILE A 148 -7.18 -8.40 1.72
N MET A 149 -6.00 -8.39 2.33
CA MET A 149 -5.51 -7.35 3.22
C MET A 149 -4.11 -6.98 2.77
N ILE A 150 -3.90 -5.72 2.37
CA ILE A 150 -2.64 -5.24 1.82
C ILE A 150 -2.27 -3.98 2.57
N GLY A 151 -1.13 -3.99 3.26
CA GLY A 151 -0.69 -2.82 4.01
C GLY A 151 0.79 -2.56 3.90
N ALA A 152 1.15 -1.29 4.06
CA ALA A 152 2.53 -0.83 4.07
C ALA A 152 2.75 0.24 5.14
N LYS A 153 4.00 0.37 5.54
CA LYS A 153 4.47 1.43 6.43
C LYS A 153 4.81 2.67 5.60
N ARG A 154 4.37 3.85 6.08
CA ARG A 154 4.66 5.12 5.40
C ARG A 154 6.09 5.60 5.63
N ASP A 155 6.64 5.38 6.82
CA ASP A 155 8.05 5.68 7.11
C ASP A 155 8.81 4.40 7.47
N LEU A 156 9.61 3.90 6.53
CA LEU A 156 10.44 2.70 6.73
C LEU A 156 11.45 2.83 7.87
N ARG A 157 11.70 4.04 8.36
CA ARG A 157 12.61 4.32 9.47
C ARG A 157 11.90 4.52 10.81
N LEU A 158 10.58 4.35 10.87
CA LEU A 158 9.78 4.63 12.07
C LEU A 158 10.28 3.91 13.34
N GLU A 159 10.73 2.66 13.22
CA GLU A 159 11.24 1.92 14.39
C GLU A 159 12.71 2.16 14.71
N MET A 160 13.43 2.91 13.89
CA MET A 160 14.86 3.09 14.02
C MET A 160 15.16 4.10 15.13
N PHE A 161 15.56 3.60 16.29
CA PHE A 161 16.08 4.40 17.36
C PHE A 161 17.59 4.58 17.16
N ARG A 162 18.05 5.83 16.99
CA ARG A 162 19.47 6.16 16.86
C ARG A 162 20.03 6.57 18.21
N GLU A 163 20.36 5.57 19.03
CA GLU A 163 21.21 5.78 20.20
C GLU A 163 22.69 5.78 19.80
N TRP A 164 23.53 6.39 20.64
CA TRP A 164 24.98 6.26 20.52
C TRP A 164 25.37 4.77 20.55
N ARG A 165 26.19 4.35 19.57
CA ARG A 165 26.69 2.99 19.23
C ARG A 165 26.00 2.27 18.05
N ARG A 166 24.69 1.97 18.01
CA ARG A 166 24.02 1.38 16.81
C ARG A 166 22.51 1.68 16.72
N PRO A 167 21.92 1.75 15.50
CA PRO A 167 20.47 1.81 15.34
C PRO A 167 19.79 0.57 15.92
N LYS A 168 18.83 0.77 16.83
CA LYS A 168 17.99 -0.30 17.40
C LYS A 168 16.61 -0.28 16.73
N TYR A 169 16.05 -1.46 16.48
CA TYR A 169 14.70 -1.62 15.95
C TYR A 169 13.81 -2.21 17.04
N THR A 170 12.81 -1.46 17.52
CA THR A 170 11.87 -1.99 18.51
C THR A 170 10.49 -2.19 17.91
N TYR A 171 9.82 -3.29 18.28
CA TYR A 171 8.43 -3.49 17.91
C TYR A 171 7.54 -2.37 18.44
N LYS A 172 7.78 -1.90 19.67
CA LYS A 172 6.98 -0.86 20.33
C LYS A 172 6.95 0.45 19.53
N SER A 173 8.10 0.90 19.01
CA SER A 173 8.18 2.13 18.21
C SER A 173 7.62 1.97 16.79
N GLY A 174 7.84 0.80 16.17
CA GLY A 174 7.43 0.51 14.80
C GLY A 174 6.02 -0.02 14.61
N LYS A 175 5.33 -0.39 15.70
CA LYS A 175 4.02 -1.04 15.62
C LYS A 175 3.01 -0.13 14.91
N ILE A 176 2.40 -0.68 13.87
CA ILE A 176 1.23 -0.13 13.21
C ILE A 176 0.13 -1.19 13.23
N GLN A 177 -1.07 -0.74 13.57
CA GLN A 177 -2.30 -1.52 13.55
C GLN A 177 -3.08 -1.21 12.27
N TYR A 178 -3.50 -2.27 11.58
CA TYR A 178 -4.25 -2.29 10.33
C TYR A 178 -5.51 -3.12 10.53
N GLY A 179 -6.58 -2.50 11.02
CA GLY A 179 -7.76 -3.23 11.50
C GLY A 179 -7.38 -4.20 12.62
N GLN A 180 -7.56 -5.51 12.40
CA GLN A 180 -7.16 -6.56 13.36
C GLN A 180 -5.69 -6.98 13.24
N PHE A 181 -5.01 -6.64 12.15
CA PHE A 181 -3.62 -7.03 11.92
C PHE A 181 -2.67 -5.98 12.51
N ALA A 182 -1.63 -6.39 13.24
CA ALA A 182 -0.63 -5.48 13.81
C ALA A 182 0.77 -5.98 13.48
N THR A 183 1.64 -5.08 13.02
CA THR A 183 3.04 -5.42 12.75
C THR A 183 3.94 -4.20 12.79
N ASN A 184 5.25 -4.41 12.94
CA ASN A 184 6.28 -3.44 12.56
C ASN A 184 6.96 -3.82 11.23
N GLY A 185 6.36 -4.72 10.45
CA GLY A 185 6.77 -4.99 9.08
C GLY A 185 6.64 -3.75 8.21
N ASP A 186 7.46 -3.69 7.16
CA ASP A 186 7.43 -2.60 6.19
C ASP A 186 6.26 -2.76 5.21
N TYR A 187 5.86 -4.01 4.96
CA TYR A 187 4.79 -4.41 4.07
C TYR A 187 4.19 -5.73 4.52
N PHE A 188 2.89 -5.92 4.29
CA PHE A 188 2.26 -7.22 4.34
C PHE A 188 1.20 -7.42 3.24
N PHE A 189 1.08 -8.67 2.84
CA PHE A 189 -0.03 -9.20 2.05
C PHE A 189 -0.64 -10.36 2.83
N ALA A 190 -1.96 -10.36 3.00
CA ALA A 190 -2.64 -11.45 3.66
C ALA A 190 -4.01 -11.72 3.04
N THR A 191 -4.43 -12.99 3.08
CA THR A 191 -5.77 -13.42 2.69
C THR A 191 -6.40 -14.21 3.82
N LYS A 192 -7.63 -13.85 4.18
CA LYS A 192 -8.40 -14.52 5.22
C LYS A 192 -9.66 -15.14 4.61
N THR A 193 -9.84 -16.44 4.80
CA THR A 193 -11.08 -17.15 4.48
C THR A 193 -11.55 -17.85 5.74
N LYS A 194 -12.74 -17.48 6.24
CA LYS A 194 -13.22 -17.92 7.57
C LYS A 194 -12.16 -17.63 8.65
N ARG A 195 -11.57 -18.67 9.24
CA ARG A 195 -10.51 -18.62 10.27
C ARG A 195 -9.11 -18.86 9.71
N GLN A 196 -8.96 -19.22 8.44
CA GLN A 196 -7.64 -19.44 7.87
C GLN A 196 -7.05 -18.11 7.39
N LEU A 197 -5.85 -17.79 7.84
CA LEU A 197 -5.08 -16.62 7.44
C LEU A 197 -3.80 -17.08 6.74
N ALA A 198 -3.69 -16.82 5.44
CA ALA A 198 -2.42 -16.93 4.73
C ALA A 198 -1.79 -15.54 4.65
N LEU A 199 -0.50 -15.41 4.96
CA LEU A 199 0.17 -14.11 5.01
C LEU A 199 1.60 -14.15 4.52
N THR A 200 2.08 -13.00 4.10
CA THR A 200 3.49 -12.67 3.91
C THR A 200 3.75 -11.29 4.47
N VAL A 201 4.80 -11.15 5.28
CA VAL A 201 5.23 -9.88 5.87
C VAL A 201 6.72 -9.67 5.60
N VAL A 202 7.10 -8.43 5.32
CA VAL A 202 8.47 -8.04 4.95
C VAL A 202 9.09 -7.19 6.06
N ASN A 203 10.36 -7.44 6.38
CA ASN A 203 11.17 -6.68 7.33
C ASN A 203 10.48 -6.47 8.70
N LEU A 204 10.09 -7.56 9.35
CA LEU A 204 9.37 -7.53 10.64
C LEU A 204 10.20 -8.11 11.79
N THR A 205 9.82 -7.76 13.02
CA THR A 205 10.18 -8.53 14.22
C THR A 205 8.97 -9.19 14.86
N LYS A 206 7.76 -8.67 14.63
CA LYS A 206 6.53 -9.25 15.17
C LYS A 206 5.31 -8.97 14.29
N ALA A 207 4.40 -9.93 14.22
CA ALA A 207 3.08 -9.82 13.60
C ALA A 207 2.00 -10.45 14.50
N VAL A 208 0.84 -9.81 14.59
CA VAL A 208 -0.28 -10.18 15.46
C VAL A 208 -1.59 -10.03 14.69
N TYR A 209 -2.56 -10.92 14.92
CA TYR A 209 -3.94 -10.77 14.46
C TYR A 209 -4.90 -10.85 15.65
N GLY A 210 -5.62 -9.77 15.93
CA GLY A 210 -6.37 -9.64 17.18
C GLY A 210 -5.44 -9.79 18.39
N ASN A 211 -5.63 -10.84 19.17
CA ASN A 211 -4.78 -11.18 20.32
C ASN A 211 -3.78 -12.32 20.03
N GLN A 212 -3.85 -12.92 18.84
CA GLN A 212 -3.00 -14.04 18.47
C GLN A 212 -1.69 -13.56 17.86
N ILE A 213 -0.56 -13.99 18.45
CA ILE A 213 0.76 -13.78 17.86
C ILE A 213 0.89 -14.70 16.66
N LEU A 214 1.12 -14.13 15.47
CA LEU A 214 1.36 -14.88 14.24
C LEU A 214 2.84 -15.18 14.07
N PHE A 215 3.69 -14.24 14.46
CA PHE A 215 5.14 -14.35 14.39
C PHE A 215 5.77 -13.44 15.43
N GLN A 216 6.84 -13.92 16.08
CA GLN A 216 7.69 -13.10 16.93
C GLN A 216 9.12 -13.62 16.82
N GLN A 217 10.03 -12.74 16.41
CA GLN A 217 11.45 -13.07 16.31
C GLN A 217 12.01 -13.33 17.71
N ALA A 218 12.63 -14.49 17.89
CA ALA A 218 13.37 -14.82 19.09
C ALA A 218 14.66 -13.98 19.17
N PRO A 219 15.12 -13.63 20.38
CA PRO A 219 16.42 -13.01 20.56
C PRO A 219 17.53 -13.87 19.96
N GLY A 220 18.46 -13.26 19.24
CA GLY A 220 19.71 -13.87 18.79
C GLY A 220 20.90 -13.26 19.53
N GLN A 221 22.06 -13.92 19.46
CA GLN A 221 23.31 -13.35 19.94
C GLN A 221 23.89 -12.41 18.88
N PHE A 222 24.22 -11.18 19.28
CA PHE A 222 24.82 -10.18 18.40
C PHE A 222 26.17 -9.73 18.96
N GLY A 223 27.20 -9.83 18.13
CA GLY A 223 28.54 -9.32 18.44
C GLY A 223 28.92 -8.07 17.65
N LEU A 224 30.22 -7.75 17.68
CA LEU A 224 30.82 -6.57 17.03
C LEU A 224 30.31 -5.23 17.57
N ALA A 225 30.15 -5.12 18.89
CA ALA A 225 29.79 -3.86 19.50
C ALA A 225 30.94 -2.84 19.30
N PHE A 226 30.64 -1.66 18.72
CA PHE A 226 31.64 -0.63 18.37
C PHE A 226 32.34 0.01 19.57
N ASP A 227 31.90 -0.36 20.76
CA ASP A 227 32.38 0.11 22.04
C ASP A 227 33.21 -0.93 22.82
N GLY A 228 33.48 -2.08 22.20
CA GLY A 228 34.15 -3.20 22.85
C GLY A 228 33.32 -3.91 23.91
N SER A 229 32.00 -3.64 23.99
CA SER A 229 31.12 -4.38 24.91
C SER A 229 30.96 -5.84 24.46
N PRO A 230 30.73 -6.77 25.41
CA PRO A 230 30.52 -8.17 25.09
C PRO A 230 29.30 -8.40 24.19
N ASP A 231 29.33 -9.51 23.46
CA ASP A 231 28.18 -10.00 22.72
C ASP A 231 26.94 -10.08 23.61
N SER A 232 25.81 -9.60 23.11
CA SER A 232 24.57 -9.53 23.87
C SER A 232 23.36 -9.96 23.05
N ALA A 233 22.29 -10.33 23.75
CA ALA A 233 21.03 -10.70 23.11
C ALA A 233 20.37 -9.48 22.43
N GLY A 234 19.90 -9.67 21.21
CA GLY A 234 19.21 -8.64 20.42
C GLY A 234 18.12 -9.24 19.54
N VAL A 235 17.35 -8.39 18.86
CA VAL A 235 16.32 -8.84 17.92
C VAL A 235 16.57 -8.20 16.57
N ALA A 236 16.89 -9.01 15.56
CA ALA A 236 17.00 -8.57 14.17
C ALA A 236 15.66 -8.65 13.45
N LYS A 237 15.49 -7.86 12.39
CA LYS A 237 14.35 -8.01 11.48
C LYS A 237 14.54 -9.24 10.59
N VAL A 238 13.50 -10.04 10.46
CA VAL A 238 13.39 -11.05 9.41
C VAL A 238 13.00 -10.37 8.12
N ARG A 239 13.73 -10.67 7.03
CA ARG A 239 13.49 -10.05 5.72
C ARG A 239 12.14 -10.42 5.15
N TYR A 240 11.77 -11.70 5.21
CA TYR A 240 10.51 -12.22 4.70
C TYR A 240 10.00 -13.33 5.62
N TRP A 241 8.76 -13.23 6.05
CA TRP A 241 8.06 -14.29 6.75
C TRP A 241 6.76 -14.62 6.02
N ARG A 242 6.55 -15.89 5.69
CA ARG A 242 5.33 -16.40 5.03
C ARG A 242 4.77 -17.55 5.84
N ASP A 243 3.46 -17.53 6.05
CA ASP A 243 2.81 -18.56 6.86
C ASP A 243 1.33 -18.74 6.50
N LYS A 244 0.73 -19.84 6.97
CA LYS A 244 -0.69 -20.15 6.95
C LYS A 244 -1.12 -20.56 8.36
N VAL A 245 -1.90 -19.71 9.00
CA VAL A 245 -2.30 -19.86 10.41
C VAL A 245 -3.81 -20.06 10.52
N LEU A 246 -4.23 -20.94 11.43
CA LEU A 246 -5.63 -21.02 11.85
C LEU A 246 -5.85 -20.05 13.02
N LEU A 247 -6.76 -19.11 12.83
CA LEU A 247 -7.07 -18.09 13.83
C LEU A 247 -7.89 -18.69 14.98
N SER A 248 -7.57 -18.26 16.20
CA SER A 248 -8.37 -18.56 17.39
C SER A 248 -9.81 -18.06 17.22
N ARG A 249 -10.74 -18.70 17.94
CA ARG A 249 -12.13 -18.25 17.99
C ARG A 249 -12.23 -16.88 18.66
#